data_AF-A0A2K9J4L5-F1
#
_entry.id   AF-A0A2K9J4L5-F1
#
_cell.length_a   1.000
_cell.length_b   1.000
_cell.length_c   1.000
_cell.angle_alpha   90.00
_cell.angle_beta   90.00
_cell.angle_gamma   90.00
#
_symmetry.space_group_name_H-M   'P 1'
#
loop_
_entity.id
_entity.type
_entity.pdbx_description
1 polymer ?
#
loop_
_entity_poly.entity_id
_entity_poly.type
_entity_poly.pdbx_seq_one_letter_code
_entity_poly.pdbx_strand_id
1 'polypeptide(L)'
;MTIVHPTYYQEIVVKLKNENITVKHFVLWASKKTLENRLCKRGDGNNSWPAKQIDRCMQSLSNNMFQQRIVTDDVTIEQVAEKIASMCGIHLLPDHSKF
;
A
#
# COMPACT_ATOMS: atom_id res chain seq x y z
N MET A 1 5.25 -3.69 -4.93
CA MET A 1 6.25 -2.61 -5.11
C MET A 1 5.55 -1.27 -4.90
N THR A 2 6.13 -0.34 -4.14
CA THR A 2 5.47 0.93 -3.79
C THR A 2 5.76 2.00 -4.86
N ILE A 3 4.71 2.58 -5.44
CA ILE A 3 4.83 3.68 -6.40
C ILE A 3 4.61 4.99 -5.62
N VAL A 4 5.67 5.77 -5.45
CA VAL A 4 5.61 7.09 -4.81
C VAL A 4 5.93 8.21 -5.81
N HIS A 5 6.75 7.93 -6.83
CA HIS A 5 7.08 8.95 -7.81
C HIS A 5 5.88 9.25 -8.73
N PRO A 6 5.44 10.52 -8.85
CA PRO A 6 4.30 10.88 -9.69
C PRO A 6 4.45 10.43 -11.15
N THR A 7 5.66 10.55 -11.72
CA THR A 7 5.95 10.10 -13.09
C THR A 7 5.69 8.60 -13.27
N TYR A 8 6.12 7.74 -12.34
CA TYR A 8 5.85 6.30 -12.44
C TYR A 8 4.37 5.99 -12.30
N TYR A 9 3.62 6.76 -11.49
CA TYR A 9 2.17 6.62 -11.45
C TYR A 9 1.52 6.98 -12.79
N GLN A 10 2.01 8.03 -13.47
CA GLN A 10 1.52 8.41 -14.80
C GLN A 10 1.84 7.33 -15.84
N GLU A 11 3.08 6.85 -15.87
CA GLU A 11 3.56 5.85 -16.83
C GLU A 11 2.89 4.48 -16.65
N ILE A 12 2.50 4.13 -15.42
CA ILE A 12 1.90 2.84 -15.09
C ILE A 12 0.38 2.96 -15.00
N VAL A 13 -0.13 3.64 -13.97
CA VAL A 13 -1.57 3.62 -13.64
C VAL A 13 -2.38 4.42 -14.64
N VAL A 14 -1.92 5.63 -14.99
CA VAL A 14 -2.66 6.49 -15.93
C VAL A 14 -2.60 5.91 -17.34
N LYS A 15 -1.43 5.44 -17.79
CA LYS A 15 -1.30 4.80 -19.09
C LYS A 15 -2.22 3.59 -19.26
N LEU A 16 -2.24 2.67 -18.28
CA LEU A 16 -3.14 1.51 -18.32
C LEU A 16 -4.62 1.93 -18.38
N LYS A 17 -5.02 2.93 -17.60
CA LYS A 17 -6.39 3.47 -17.66
C LYS A 17 -6.72 4.08 -19.02
N ASN A 18 -5.79 4.80 -19.64
CA ASN A 18 -5.96 5.38 -20.97
C ASN A 18 -6.09 4.31 -22.07
N GLU A 19 -5.53 3.12 -21.84
CA GLU A 19 -5.69 1.94 -22.70
C GLU A 19 -6.98 1.15 -22.39
N ASN A 20 -7.93 1.75 -21.64
CA ASN A 20 -9.18 1.14 -21.18
C ASN A 20 -9.01 -0.11 -20.28
N ILE A 21 -7.84 -0.28 -19.68
CA ILE A 21 -7.61 -1.34 -18.69
C ILE A 21 -8.10 -0.85 -17.33
N THR A 22 -9.00 -1.61 -16.71
CA THR A 22 -9.52 -1.29 -15.38
C THR A 22 -8.46 -1.56 -14.32
N VAL A 23 -7.90 -0.49 -13.75
CA VAL A 23 -6.93 -0.57 -12.65
C VAL A 23 -7.51 0.04 -11.37
N LYS A 24 -7.70 -0.80 -10.35
CA LYS A 24 -7.99 -0.39 -8.97
C LYS A 24 -6.67 -0.37 -8.20
N HIS A 25 -6.17 0.82 -7.85
CA HIS A 25 -4.95 0.97 -7.06
C HIS A 25 -5.32 1.43 -5.66
N PHE A 26 -4.49 1.05 -4.68
CA PHE A 26 -4.68 1.36 -3.27
C PHE A 26 -3.35 1.72 -2.63
N VAL A 27 -3.39 2.52 -1.57
CA VAL A 27 -2.25 2.79 -0.70
C VAL A 27 -2.48 2.12 0.64
N LEU A 28 -1.64 1.15 0.98
CA LEU A 28 -1.60 0.60 2.33
C LEU A 28 -0.85 1.59 3.23
N TRP A 29 -1.60 2.31 4.04
CA TRP A 29 -1.11 3.37 4.91
C TRP A 29 -0.86 2.82 6.30
N ALA A 30 0.26 3.21 6.91
CA ALA A 30 0.57 2.90 8.29
C ALA A 30 1.27 4.11 8.92
N SER A 31 1.17 4.25 10.23
CA SER A 31 1.96 5.26 10.95
C SER A 31 3.46 5.00 10.80
N LYS A 32 4.25 6.08 10.94
CA LYS A 32 5.72 6.00 10.94
C LYS A 32 6.24 4.97 11.95
N LYS A 33 5.70 5.00 13.18
CA LYS A 33 6.02 4.05 14.24
C LYS A 33 5.77 2.60 13.82
N THR A 34 4.64 2.32 13.18
CA THR A 34 4.33 0.98 12.67
C THR A 34 5.30 0.55 11.57
N LEU A 35 5.67 1.45 10.66
CA LEU A 35 6.65 1.17 9.61
C LEU A 35 8.05 0.88 10.18
N GLU A 36 8.52 1.67 11.15
CA GLU A 36 9.79 1.46 11.86
C GLU A 36 9.80 0.11 12.61
N ASN A 37 8.71 -0.22 13.30
CA ASN A 37 8.58 -1.52 13.96
C ASN A 37 8.62 -2.69 12.96
N ARG A 38 7.94 -2.56 11.82
CA ARG A 38 7.93 -3.58 10.74
C ARG A 38 9.30 -3.74 10.10
N LEU A 39 10.06 -2.66 9.96
CA LEU A 39 11.47 -2.66 9.51
C LEU A 39 12.35 -3.43 10.50
N CYS A 40 12.27 -3.07 11.78
CA CYS A 40 13.03 -3.73 12.83
C CYS A 40 12.77 -5.25 12.88
N LYS A 41 11.49 -5.66 12.80
CA LYS A 41 11.07 -7.07 12.78
C LYS A 41 11.65 -7.89 11.62
N ARG A 42 12.04 -7.26 10.50
CA ARG A 42 12.67 -7.95 9.36
C ARG A 42 14.19 -7.78 9.30
N GLY A 43 14.81 -7.24 10.35
CA GLY A 43 16.26 -7.06 10.46
C GLY A 43 16.79 -5.73 9.94
N ASP A 44 15.92 -4.79 9.55
CA ASP A 44 16.35 -3.44 9.16
C ASP A 44 16.50 -2.55 10.41
N GLY A 45 17.70 -2.01 10.63
CA GLY A 45 17.94 -1.04 11.71
C GLY A 45 17.39 0.36 11.41
N ASN A 46 17.31 1.22 12.43
CA ASN A 46 16.79 2.60 12.30
C ASN A 46 17.59 3.49 11.34
N ASN A 47 18.88 3.17 11.10
CA ASN A 47 19.74 3.90 10.17
C ASN A 47 19.82 3.26 8.78
N SER A 48 19.06 2.19 8.55
CA SER A 48 19.00 1.49 7.27
C SER A 48 18.47 2.42 6.16
N TRP A 49 18.84 2.10 4.92
CA TRP A 49 18.31 2.82 3.76
C TRP A 49 16.76 2.89 3.77
N PRO A 50 16.01 1.79 3.98
CA PRO A 50 14.55 1.86 3.96
C PRO A 50 13.95 2.65 5.13
N ALA A 51 14.57 2.66 6.31
CA ALA A 51 14.12 3.51 7.42
C ALA A 51 14.22 5.01 7.07
N LYS A 52 15.30 5.41 6.39
CA LYS A 52 15.48 6.79 5.90
C LYS A 52 14.49 7.19 4.80
N GLN A 53 13.81 6.23 4.16
CA GLN A 53 12.82 6.53 3.12
C GLN A 53 11.41 6.77 3.66
N ILE A 54 11.13 6.49 4.94
CA ILE A 54 9.75 6.52 5.48
C ILE A 54 9.10 7.88 5.27
N ASP A 55 9.74 8.96 5.76
CA ASP A 55 9.15 10.30 5.71
C ASP A 55 8.92 10.76 4.25
N ARG A 56 9.90 10.53 3.38
CA ARG A 56 9.79 10.83 1.94
C ARG A 56 8.61 10.09 1.31
N CYS A 57 8.49 8.79 1.56
CA CYS A 57 7.42 7.97 1.00
C CYS A 57 6.06 8.37 1.54
N MET A 58 5.93 8.61 2.85
CA MET A 58 4.68 9.06 3.47
C MET A 58 4.25 10.43 2.94
N GLN A 59 5.17 11.38 2.83
CA GLN A 59 4.90 12.69 2.26
C GLN A 59 4.43 12.57 0.80
N SER A 60 5.09 11.75 0.01
CA SER A 60 4.73 11.56 -1.39
C SER A 60 3.35 10.89 -1.56
N LEU A 61 3.08 9.83 -0.78
CA LEU A 61 1.77 9.15 -0.74
C LEU A 61 0.66 10.01 -0.12
N SER A 62 1.01 11.13 0.53
CA SER A 62 0.04 12.09 1.04
C SER A 62 -0.67 12.87 -0.07
N ASN A 63 -0.15 12.85 -1.30
CA ASN A 63 -0.73 13.51 -2.47
C ASN A 63 -2.07 12.87 -2.90
N ASN A 64 -3.00 13.70 -3.38
CA ASN A 64 -4.31 13.26 -3.88
C ASN A 64 -4.25 12.31 -5.09
N MET A 65 -3.17 12.27 -5.85
CA MET A 65 -3.05 11.30 -6.95
C MET A 65 -3.00 9.84 -6.45
N PHE A 66 -2.62 9.65 -5.18
CA PHE A 66 -2.56 8.35 -4.51
C PHE A 66 -3.74 8.18 -3.53
N GLN A 67 -4.89 8.82 -3.79
CA GLN A 67 -6.11 8.60 -3.00
C GLN A 67 -6.53 7.11 -3.03
N GLN A 68 -7.37 6.70 -2.08
CA GLN A 68 -7.67 5.30 -1.69
C GLN A 68 -6.68 4.70 -0.67
N ARG A 69 -6.54 5.38 0.47
CA ARG A 69 -5.72 4.89 1.59
C ARG A 69 -6.49 3.89 2.45
N ILE A 70 -5.84 2.77 2.73
CA ILE A 70 -6.29 1.77 3.70
C ILE A 70 -5.33 1.84 4.88
N VAL A 71 -5.81 2.31 6.04
CA VAL A 71 -5.03 2.31 7.29
C VAL A 71 -4.84 0.87 7.75
N THR A 72 -3.60 0.52 8.09
CA THR A 72 -3.16 -0.86 8.39
C THR A 72 -2.50 -1.02 9.77
N ASP A 73 -2.58 -0.01 10.63
CA ASP A 73 -1.93 -0.04 11.94
C ASP A 73 -2.49 -1.16 12.84
N ASP A 74 -3.81 -1.26 12.92
CA ASP A 74 -4.51 -2.12 13.88
C ASP A 74 -5.46 -3.14 13.19
N VAL A 75 -5.20 -3.47 11.94
CA VAL A 75 -5.99 -4.45 11.17
C VAL A 75 -5.12 -5.59 10.66
N THR A 76 -5.72 -6.77 10.57
CA THR A 76 -5.05 -7.98 10.08
C THR A 76 -4.93 -7.98 8.56
N ILE A 77 -4.15 -8.93 8.01
CA ILE A 77 -4.00 -9.10 6.56
C ILE A 77 -5.35 -9.45 5.94
N GLU A 78 -6.13 -10.32 6.60
CA GLU A 78 -7.45 -10.78 6.16
C GLU A 78 -8.41 -9.59 6.07
N GLN A 79 -8.45 -8.74 7.10
CA GLN A 79 -9.29 -7.54 7.10
C GLN A 79 -8.91 -6.55 6.00
N VAL A 80 -7.61 -6.41 5.69
CA VAL A 80 -7.16 -5.58 4.55
C VAL A 80 -7.62 -6.19 3.23
N ALA A 81 -7.50 -7.51 3.06
CA ALA A 81 -7.95 -8.21 1.86
C ALA A 81 -9.46 -8.09 1.64
N GLU A 82 -10.26 -8.31 2.69
CA GLU A 82 -11.71 -8.12 2.69
C GLU A 82 -12.10 -6.69 2.30
N LYS A 83 -11.42 -5.69 2.85
CA LYS A 83 -11.67 -4.29 2.50
C LYS A 83 -11.37 -4.01 1.03
N ILE A 84 -10.24 -4.49 0.50
CA ILE A 84 -9.90 -4.35 -0.91
C ILE A 84 -10.96 -5.04 -1.79
N ALA A 85 -11.37 -6.26 -1.43
CA ALA A 85 -12.38 -7.00 -2.18
C ALA A 85 -13.73 -6.28 -2.20
N SER A 86 -14.18 -5.77 -1.05
CA SER A 86 -15.39 -4.95 -0.94
C SER A 86 -15.34 -3.70 -1.83
N MET A 87 -14.22 -2.96 -1.81
CA MET A 87 -14.01 -1.78 -2.67
C MET A 87 -13.96 -2.12 -4.17
N CYS A 88 -13.62 -3.37 -4.50
CA CYS A 88 -13.62 -3.89 -5.87
C CYS A 88 -14.95 -4.56 -6.26
N GLY A 89 -15.91 -4.73 -5.34
CA GLY A 89 -17.14 -5.49 -5.60
C GLY A 89 -16.90 -6.99 -5.79
N ILE A 90 -15.84 -7.53 -5.20
CA ILE A 90 -15.45 -8.94 -5.27
C ILE A 90 -15.95 -9.65 -4.01
N HIS A 91 -16.65 -10.77 -4.18
CA HIS A 91 -17.00 -11.67 -3.09
C HIS A 91 -15.84 -12.65 -2.83
N LEU A 92 -15.30 -12.65 -1.61
CA LEU A 92 -14.25 -13.58 -1.22
C LEU A 92 -14.84 -14.91 -0.78
N LEU A 93 -14.18 -16.00 -1.16
CA LEU A 93 -14.46 -17.32 -0.61
C LEU A 93 -13.70 -17.50 0.71
N PRO A 94 -14.14 -18.43 1.59
CA PRO A 94 -13.41 -18.74 2.81
C PRO A 94 -11.96 -19.16 2.54
N ASP A 95 -11.04 -18.66 3.35
CA ASP A 95 -9.66 -19.15 3.34
C ASP A 95 -9.56 -20.45 4.14
N HIS A 96 -9.00 -21.48 3.52
CA HIS A 96 -8.77 -22.80 4.12
C HIS A 96 -7.27 -23.10 4.28
N SER A 97 -6.41 -22.12 4.00
CA SER A 97 -4.97 -22.23 4.16
C SER A 97 -4.61 -22.38 5.64
N LYS A 98 -3.79 -23.38 5.96
CA LYS A 98 -3.21 -23.53 7.29
C LYS A 98 -1.83 -22.89 7.28
N PHE A 99 -1.68 -21.76 7.95
CA PHE A 99 -0.37 -21.14 8.23
C PHE A 99 0.20 -21.65 9.55
#